data_AF-A0A1L8ER40-F1
#
_entry.id   AF-A0A1L8ER40-F1
#
_cell.length_a   1.000
_cell.length_b   1.000
_cell.length_c   1.000
_cell.angle_alpha   90.00
_cell.angle_beta   90.00
_cell.angle_gamma   90.00
#
_symmetry.space_group_name_H-M   'P 1'
#
loop_
_entity.id
_entity.type
_entity.pdbx_description
1 polymer ?
#
loop_
_entity_poly.entity_id
_entity_poly.type
_entity_poly.pdbx_seq_one_letter_code
_entity_poly.pdbx_strand_id
1 'polypeptide(L)'
;MATGGTVRPAEEPEEEEEEEDEAAEEAEEEEYTFLPLVHDIIKCMDKDSQDVYQELNDLKDKFQAMRKLLGNMPGIVMSPAEQQQHLQNLREQVQTKNELLQKYKSLCMFEIPKE
;
A
#
# COMPACT_ATOMS: atom_id res chain seq x y z
N MET A 1 8.26 45.26 -33.01
CA MET A 1 8.01 43.82 -33.20
C MET A 1 8.02 43.15 -31.84
N ALA A 2 7.15 42.14 -31.68
CA ALA A 2 7.11 41.11 -30.63
C ALA A 2 6.78 41.55 -29.18
N THR A 3 5.50 41.35 -28.86
CA THR A 3 4.89 41.26 -27.54
C THR A 3 5.11 39.88 -26.90
N GLY A 4 5.17 39.84 -25.56
CA GLY A 4 4.45 38.87 -24.73
C GLY A 4 5.06 37.48 -24.55
N GLY A 5 5.86 37.30 -23.50
CA GLY A 5 6.03 35.99 -22.87
C GLY A 5 4.99 35.83 -21.75
N THR A 6 3.96 35.02 -22.00
CA THR A 6 3.02 34.55 -20.97
C THR A 6 3.79 33.65 -20.01
N VAL A 7 3.92 34.08 -18.76
CA VAL A 7 4.21 33.18 -17.63
C VAL A 7 2.93 32.36 -17.41
N ARG A 8 3.00 31.06 -17.68
CA ARG A 8 1.97 30.12 -17.24
C ARG A 8 1.98 30.09 -15.70
N PRO A 9 0.83 30.20 -15.01
CA PRO A 9 0.77 29.83 -13.61
C PRO A 9 1.03 28.32 -13.50
N ALA A 10 1.83 27.92 -12.51
CA ALA A 10 1.92 26.54 -12.08
C ALA A 10 0.55 26.19 -11.47
N GLU A 11 -0.24 25.39 -12.18
CA GLU A 11 -1.40 24.72 -11.58
C GLU A 11 -0.86 23.64 -10.64
N GLU A 12 -1.39 23.71 -9.42
CA GLU A 12 -1.18 22.82 -8.27
C GLU A 12 -1.46 21.37 -8.67
N PRO A 13 -0.46 20.47 -8.62
CA PRO A 13 -0.68 19.02 -8.71
C PRO A 13 -0.81 18.35 -7.32
N GLU A 14 -0.62 19.10 -6.23
CA GLU A 14 -0.43 18.51 -4.90
C GLU A 14 -1.75 18.15 -4.19
N GLU A 15 -2.87 18.83 -4.50
CA GLU A 15 -4.17 18.56 -3.82
C GLU A 15 -4.92 17.35 -4.41
N GLU A 16 -4.72 17.01 -5.68
CA GLU A 16 -5.39 15.86 -6.32
C GLU A 16 -4.72 14.52 -5.95
N GLU A 17 -3.41 14.51 -5.67
CA GLU A 17 -2.68 13.29 -5.27
C GLU A 17 -2.95 12.88 -3.81
N GLU A 18 -3.24 13.84 -2.91
CA GLU A 18 -3.54 13.56 -1.50
C GLU A 18 -4.96 12.98 -1.29
N GLU A 19 -5.96 13.41 -2.07
CA GLU A 19 -7.32 12.87 -1.96
C GLU A 19 -7.49 11.45 -2.55
N GLU A 20 -6.67 11.08 -3.55
CA GLU A 20 -6.68 9.71 -4.10
C GLU A 20 -6.07 8.68 -3.13
N ASP A 21 -5.06 9.07 -2.35
CA ASP A 21 -4.41 8.20 -1.36
C ASP A 21 -5.32 7.98 -0.13
N GLU A 22 -6.00 9.03 0.38
CA GLU A 22 -6.96 8.89 1.49
C GLU A 22 -8.17 8.02 1.11
N ALA A 23 -8.72 8.18 -0.10
CA ALA A 23 -9.84 7.36 -0.56
C ALA A 23 -9.46 5.89 -0.76
N ALA A 24 -8.20 5.61 -1.12
CA ALA A 24 -7.67 4.26 -1.22
C ALA A 24 -7.48 3.62 0.17
N GLU A 25 -6.95 4.37 1.14
CA GLU A 25 -6.82 3.90 2.53
C GLU A 25 -8.20 3.61 3.17
N GLU A 26 -9.20 4.46 2.98
CA GLU A 26 -10.56 4.21 3.49
C GLU A 26 -11.19 2.93 2.90
N ALA A 27 -10.99 2.70 1.59
CA ALA A 27 -11.49 1.50 0.91
C ALA A 27 -10.79 0.22 1.42
N GLU A 28 -9.50 0.29 1.75
CA GLU A 28 -8.78 -0.81 2.39
C GLU A 28 -9.28 -1.05 3.82
N GLU A 29 -9.52 0.01 4.61
CA GLU A 29 -10.07 -0.13 5.96
C GLU A 29 -11.43 -0.81 5.96
N GLU A 30 -12.32 -0.43 5.04
CA GLU A 30 -13.63 -1.07 4.84
C GLU A 30 -13.50 -2.58 4.57
N GLU A 31 -12.50 -2.99 3.80
CA GLU A 31 -12.22 -4.41 3.50
C GLU A 31 -11.87 -5.19 4.77
N TYR A 32 -11.18 -4.56 5.74
CA TYR A 32 -10.77 -5.18 7.01
C TYR A 32 -11.82 -5.10 8.13
N THR A 33 -12.91 -4.35 7.96
CA THR A 33 -13.95 -4.24 9.00
C THR A 33 -14.90 -5.45 9.02
N PHE A 34 -15.32 -5.89 10.22
CA PHE A 34 -16.36 -6.92 10.38
C PHE A 34 -17.67 -6.36 10.94
N LEU A 35 -17.66 -5.11 11.40
CA LEU A 35 -18.79 -4.51 12.11
C LEU A 35 -20.07 -4.46 11.28
N PRO A 36 -20.06 -4.14 9.96
CA PRO A 36 -21.27 -4.18 9.15
C PRO A 36 -21.95 -5.56 9.15
N LEU A 37 -21.17 -6.63 8.92
CA LEU A 37 -21.64 -8.02 8.96
C LEU A 37 -22.17 -8.41 10.34
N VAL A 38 -21.46 -8.04 11.42
CA VAL A 38 -21.93 -8.31 12.79
C VAL A 38 -23.25 -7.60 13.07
N HIS A 39 -23.38 -6.34 12.64
CA HIS A 39 -24.62 -5.57 12.76
C HIS A 39 -25.77 -6.22 11.99
N ASP A 40 -25.54 -6.67 10.76
CA ASP A 40 -26.57 -7.30 9.93
C ASP A 40 -27.04 -8.65 10.50
N ILE A 41 -26.14 -9.44 11.10
CA ILE A 41 -26.49 -10.63 11.87
C ILE A 41 -27.44 -10.28 13.03
N ILE A 42 -27.07 -9.28 13.86
CA ILE A 42 -27.90 -8.85 15.01
C ILE A 42 -29.28 -8.39 14.52
N LYS A 43 -29.32 -7.60 13.45
CA LYS A 43 -30.56 -7.09 12.84
C LYS A 43 -31.42 -8.20 12.26
N CYS A 44 -30.83 -9.25 11.68
CA CYS A 44 -31.56 -10.43 11.20
C CYS A 44 -32.10 -11.25 12.38
N MET A 45 -31.36 -11.37 13.48
CA MET A 45 -31.80 -12.05 14.70
C MET A 45 -32.96 -11.31 15.37
N ASP A 46 -32.89 -9.99 15.49
CA ASP A 46 -33.95 -9.16 16.09
C ASP A 46 -35.29 -9.24 15.34
N LYS A 47 -35.24 -9.65 14.05
CA LYS A 47 -36.41 -9.77 13.17
C LYS A 47 -36.86 -11.22 12.95
N ASP A 48 -36.25 -12.20 13.62
CA ASP A 48 -36.43 -13.64 13.37
C ASP A 48 -36.30 -13.99 11.86
N SER A 49 -35.39 -13.30 11.15
CA SER A 49 -35.18 -13.53 9.72
C SER A 49 -34.54 -14.89 9.47
N GLN A 50 -34.90 -15.53 8.36
CA GLN A 50 -34.24 -16.76 7.90
C GLN A 50 -32.82 -16.50 7.36
N ASP A 51 -32.50 -15.24 7.07
CA ASP A 51 -31.21 -14.84 6.47
C ASP A 51 -30.04 -14.88 7.47
N VAL A 52 -30.30 -15.08 8.77
CA VAL A 52 -29.26 -15.15 9.82
C VAL A 52 -28.17 -16.18 9.48
N TYR A 53 -28.56 -17.32 8.90
CA TYR A 53 -27.59 -18.35 8.51
C TYR A 53 -26.68 -17.92 7.35
N GLN A 54 -27.20 -17.12 6.43
CA GLN A 54 -26.44 -16.58 5.31
C GLN A 54 -25.41 -15.58 5.83
N GLU A 55 -25.84 -14.61 6.63
CA GLU A 55 -24.95 -13.60 7.23
C GLU A 55 -23.86 -14.21 8.12
N LEU A 56 -24.18 -15.28 8.86
CA LEU A 56 -23.20 -16.05 9.62
C LEU A 56 -22.16 -16.75 8.73
N ASN A 57 -22.58 -17.28 7.58
CA ASN A 57 -21.66 -17.88 6.62
C ASN A 57 -20.75 -16.82 6.00
N ASP A 58 -21.31 -15.67 5.63
CA ASP A 58 -20.55 -14.55 5.05
C ASP A 58 -19.50 -14.03 6.03
N LEU A 59 -19.86 -13.89 7.32
CA LEU A 59 -18.90 -13.56 8.38
C LEU A 59 -17.80 -14.62 8.52
N LYS A 60 -18.17 -15.91 8.51
CA LYS A 60 -17.20 -17.03 8.59
C LYS A 60 -16.23 -16.99 7.42
N ASP A 61 -16.74 -16.77 6.21
CA ASP A 61 -15.94 -16.77 4.99
C ASP A 61 -15.01 -15.54 4.95
N LYS A 62 -15.49 -14.36 5.38
CA LYS A 62 -14.64 -13.17 5.56
C LYS A 62 -13.51 -13.43 6.55
N PHE A 63 -13.77 -14.07 7.69
CA PHE A 63 -12.71 -14.46 8.65
C PHE A 63 -11.68 -15.42 8.03
N GLN A 64 -12.13 -16.37 7.22
CA GLN A 64 -11.22 -17.32 6.56
C GLN A 64 -10.37 -16.63 5.50
N ALA A 65 -10.95 -15.73 4.70
CA ALA A 65 -10.22 -14.93 3.73
C ALA A 65 -9.16 -14.05 4.41
N MET A 66 -9.56 -13.30 5.44
CA MET A 66 -8.67 -12.45 6.25
C MET A 66 -7.52 -13.25 6.87
N ARG A 67 -7.80 -14.43 7.45
CA ARG A 67 -6.76 -15.29 8.02
C ARG A 67 -5.75 -15.75 6.96
N LYS A 68 -6.21 -16.09 5.75
CA LYS A 68 -5.33 -16.46 4.63
C LYS A 68 -4.48 -15.27 4.18
N LEU A 69 -5.07 -14.09 4.09
CA LEU A 69 -4.37 -12.85 3.74
C LEU A 69 -3.26 -12.55 4.75
N LEU A 70 -3.59 -12.52 6.04
CA LEU A 70 -2.62 -12.32 7.12
C LEU A 70 -1.51 -13.38 7.09
N GLY A 71 -1.85 -14.65 6.84
CA GLY A 71 -0.86 -15.73 6.73
C GLY A 71 0.14 -15.56 5.59
N ASN A 72 -0.24 -14.83 4.53
CA ASN A 72 0.63 -14.54 3.40
C ASN A 72 1.39 -13.20 3.56
N MET A 73 1.10 -12.43 4.62
CA MET A 73 1.71 -11.11 4.82
C MET A 73 3.20 -11.25 5.16
N PRO A 74 4.11 -10.59 4.41
CA PRO A 74 5.53 -10.67 4.67
C PRO A 74 5.86 -10.08 6.04
N GLY A 75 6.82 -10.69 6.73
CA GLY A 75 7.23 -10.24 8.06
C GLY A 75 6.30 -10.63 9.21
N ILE A 76 5.12 -11.21 8.98
CA ILE A 76 4.19 -11.57 10.07
C ILE A 76 4.76 -12.61 11.06
N VAL A 77 5.75 -13.38 10.62
CA VAL A 77 6.49 -14.36 11.45
C VAL A 77 7.70 -13.75 12.18
N MET A 78 8.04 -12.50 11.89
CA MET A 78 9.20 -11.81 12.44
C MET A 78 8.79 -10.93 13.61
N SER A 79 9.65 -10.83 14.62
CA SER A 79 9.49 -9.83 15.67
C SER A 79 9.72 -8.42 15.12
N PRO A 80 9.16 -7.37 15.77
CA PRO A 80 9.38 -5.99 15.33
C PRO A 80 10.87 -5.61 15.21
N ALA A 81 11.71 -6.11 16.13
CA ALA A 81 13.15 -5.87 16.09
C ALA A 81 13.82 -6.53 14.87
N GLU A 82 13.44 -7.76 14.53
CA GLU A 82 13.95 -8.45 13.34
C GLU A 82 13.51 -7.77 12.05
N GLN A 83 12.25 -7.30 11.98
CA GLN A 83 11.76 -6.54 10.83
C GLN A 83 12.56 -5.24 10.67
N GLN A 84 12.78 -4.51 11.76
CA GLN A 84 13.54 -3.25 11.74
C GLN A 84 14.99 -3.48 11.31
N GLN A 85 15.64 -4.52 11.82
CA GLN A 85 17.00 -4.89 11.42
C GLN A 85 17.07 -5.29 9.94
N HIS A 86 16.10 -6.07 9.45
CA HIS A 86 16.02 -6.45 8.04
C HIS A 86 15.92 -5.21 7.14
N LEU A 87 15.04 -4.28 7.50
CA LEU A 87 14.84 -3.02 6.79
C LEU A 87 16.10 -2.15 6.80
N GLN A 88 16.81 -2.06 7.94
CA GLN A 88 18.10 -1.37 8.02
C GLN A 88 19.13 -1.99 7.06
N ASN A 89 19.28 -3.32 7.08
CA ASN A 89 20.20 -4.02 6.19
C ASN A 89 19.88 -3.78 4.71
N LEU A 90 18.60 -3.75 4.35
CA LEU A 90 18.18 -3.43 2.98
C LEU A 90 18.58 -2.01 2.58
N ARG A 91 18.37 -1.02 3.46
CA ARG A 91 18.79 0.37 3.23
C ARG A 91 20.30 0.50 3.03
N GLU A 92 21.09 -0.15 3.88
CA GLU A 92 22.56 -0.17 3.77
C GLU A 92 23.03 -0.83 2.47
N GLN A 93 22.37 -1.91 2.04
CA GLN A 93 22.65 -2.55 0.76
C GLN A 93 22.36 -1.62 -0.43
N VAL A 94 21.21 -0.93 -0.42
CA VAL A 94 20.85 0.02 -1.46
C VAL A 94 21.87 1.16 -1.52
N GLN A 95 22.27 1.70 -0.37
CA GLN A 95 23.32 2.71 -0.28
C GLN A 95 24.63 2.20 -0.90
N THR A 96 25.12 1.06 -0.43
CA THR A 96 26.40 0.48 -0.89
C THR A 96 26.38 0.19 -2.39
N LYS A 97 25.29 -0.38 -2.91
CA LYS A 97 25.12 -0.65 -4.35
C LYS A 97 25.12 0.64 -5.16
N ASN A 98 24.45 1.69 -4.70
CA ASN A 98 24.46 2.99 -5.35
C ASN A 98 25.86 3.63 -5.36
N GLU A 99 26.57 3.59 -4.24
CA GLU A 99 27.96 4.08 -4.17
C GLU A 99 28.87 3.35 -5.15
N LEU A 100 28.70 2.02 -5.27
CA LEU A 100 29.46 1.22 -6.22
C LEU A 100 29.13 1.60 -7.67
N LEU A 101 27.85 1.76 -8.01
CA LEU A 101 27.43 2.22 -9.33
C LEU A 101 28.00 3.62 -9.65
N GLN A 102 28.02 4.54 -8.68
CA GLN A 102 28.63 5.86 -8.84
C GLN A 102 30.13 5.77 -9.08
N LYS A 103 30.83 4.92 -8.32
CA LYS A 103 32.26 4.65 -8.54
C LYS A 103 32.50 4.15 -9.97
N TYR A 104 31.73 3.16 -10.44
CA TYR A 104 31.85 2.67 -11.81
C TYR A 104 31.55 3.73 -12.87
N LYS A 105 30.54 4.58 -12.66
CA LYS A 105 30.24 5.72 -13.54
C LYS A 105 31.41 6.71 -13.59
N SER A 106 31.99 7.05 -12.44
CA SER A 106 33.10 7.99 -12.33
C SER A 106 34.44 7.46 -12.86
N LEU A 107 34.60 6.14 -12.94
CA LEU A 107 35.85 5.49 -13.31
C LEU A 107 36.13 5.50 -14.83
N CYS A 108 35.17 5.92 -15.66
CA CYS A 108 35.33 6.06 -17.12
C CYS A 108 36.07 4.91 -17.83
N MET A 109 35.81 3.65 -17.44
CA MET A 109 36.08 2.47 -18.30
C MET A 109 34.86 2.05 -19.13
N PHE A 110 33.71 2.73 -18.96
CA PHE A 110 32.44 2.50 -19.64
C PHE A 110 32.06 3.66 -20.59
N GLU A 111 33.02 4.33 -21.23
CA GLU A 111 32.69 5.01 -22.48
C GLU A 111 32.37 3.92 -23.51
N ILE A 112 31.09 3.57 -23.63
CA ILE A 112 30.59 2.83 -24.79
C ILE A 112 30.91 3.73 -25.99
N PRO A 113 31.74 3.29 -26.95
CA PRO A 113 31.98 4.05 -28.16
C PRO A 113 30.63 4.40 -28.78
N LYS A 114 30.34 5.69 -28.92
CA LYS A 114 29.16 6.13 -29.66
C LYS A 114 29.42 5.81 -31.12
N GLU A 115 28.75 4.78 -31.65
CA GLU A 115 28.48 4.66 -33.10
C GLU A 115 27.39 5.65 -33.52
#